data_AF-A0A520IFH8-F1
#
_entry.id   AF-A0A520IFH8-F1
#
_cell.length_a   1.000
_cell.length_b   1.000
_cell.length_c   1.000
_cell.angle_alpha   90.00
_cell.angle_beta   90.00
_cell.angle_gamma   90.00
#
_symmetry.space_group_name_H-M   'P 1'
#
loop_
_entity.id
_entity.type
_entity.pdbx_description
1 polymer ?
#
loop_
_entity_poly.entity_id
_entity_poly.type
_entity_poly.pdbx_seq_one_letter_code
_entity_poly.pdbx_strand_id
1 'polypeptide(L)'
;IIRAELLQDIYTAYKDKPELNHLFSDKNIQEKIKGTLPGIRNVVSTAVKKGISVTAFASAITYFDALRTEKSPLNLTQAQRDFFGAHTFERTDEEGIFHATWNPIKS
;
A
#
# COMPACT_ATOMS: atom_id res chain seq x y z
N ILE A 1 28.15 8.76 -1.59
CA ILE A 1 27.54 7.99 -0.48
C ILE A 1 26.42 7.08 -0.98
N ILE A 2 25.46 7.54 -1.80
CA ILE A 2 24.39 6.68 -2.36
C ILE A 2 24.51 6.39 -3.88
N ARG A 3 25.69 6.58 -4.48
CA ARG A 3 25.87 6.38 -5.93
C ARG A 3 25.67 4.90 -6.26
N ALA A 4 24.69 4.60 -7.12
CA ALA A 4 24.32 3.25 -7.51
C ALA A 4 23.77 3.26 -8.94
N GLU A 5 23.85 2.12 -9.63
CA GLU A 5 23.27 1.93 -10.96
C GLU A 5 21.76 2.20 -10.97
N LEU A 6 21.05 1.88 -9.88
CA LEU A 6 19.62 2.16 -9.71
C LEU A 6 19.29 3.65 -9.87
N LEU A 7 20.19 4.57 -9.50
CA LEU A 7 19.94 6.01 -9.68
C LEU A 7 19.85 6.39 -11.16
N GLN A 8 20.58 5.68 -12.03
CA GLN A 8 20.50 5.90 -13.46
C GLN A 8 19.15 5.42 -14.01
N ASP A 9 18.63 4.29 -13.52
CA ASP A 9 17.28 3.83 -13.88
C ASP A 9 16.21 4.85 -13.46
N ILE A 10 16.31 5.39 -12.25
CA ILE A 10 15.39 6.42 -11.74
C ILE A 10 15.47 7.69 -12.58
N TYR A 11 16.69 8.15 -12.90
CA TYR A 11 16.88 9.31 -13.76
C TYR A 11 16.24 9.10 -15.14
N THR A 12 16.48 7.94 -15.77
CA THR A 12 15.91 7.64 -17.08
C THR A 12 14.38 7.61 -17.05
N ALA A 13 13.78 7.01 -16.02
CA ALA A 13 12.32 6.96 -15.86
C ALA A 13 11.68 8.37 -15.86
N TYR A 14 12.25 9.31 -15.11
CA TYR A 14 11.75 10.69 -15.05
C TYR A 14 12.20 11.56 -16.23
N LYS A 15 13.30 11.22 -16.91
CA LYS A 15 13.71 11.87 -18.15
C LYS A 15 12.74 11.54 -19.29
N ASP A 16 12.35 10.28 -19.40
CA ASP A 16 11.47 9.79 -20.46
C ASP A 16 10.01 10.19 -20.21
N LYS A 17 9.60 10.26 -18.94
CA LYS A 17 8.27 10.69 -18.52
C LYS A 17 8.31 11.66 -17.33
N PRO A 18 8.46 12.97 -17.57
CA PRO A 18 8.55 13.97 -16.50
C PRO A 18 7.31 14.04 -15.59
N GLU A 19 6.13 13.74 -16.12
CA GLU A 19 4.85 13.72 -15.40
C GLU A 19 4.53 12.38 -14.71
N LEU A 20 5.54 11.54 -14.49
CA LEU A 20 5.38 10.26 -13.82
C LEU A 20 4.92 10.44 -12.36
N ASN A 21 3.63 10.19 -12.10
CA ASN A 21 3.02 10.32 -10.77
C ASN A 21 3.71 9.49 -9.68
N HIS A 22 4.27 8.33 -10.04
CA HIS A 22 4.95 7.45 -9.10
C HIS A 22 6.00 6.59 -9.84
N LEU A 23 7.19 6.41 -9.27
CA LEU A 23 8.30 5.67 -9.88
C LEU A 23 7.90 4.24 -10.27
N PHE A 24 7.05 3.58 -9.49
CA PHE A 24 6.57 2.22 -9.79
C PHE A 24 5.61 2.16 -10.99
N SER A 25 5.25 3.29 -11.59
CA SER A 25 4.51 3.30 -12.86
C SER A 25 5.44 3.16 -14.06
N ASP A 26 6.76 3.26 -13.88
CA ASP A 26 7.76 2.94 -14.91
C ASP A 26 7.90 1.43 -15.13
N LYS A 27 7.91 1.00 -16.39
CA LYS A 27 7.92 -0.43 -16.75
C LYS A 27 9.23 -1.13 -16.37
N ASN A 28 10.37 -0.48 -16.58
CA ASN A 28 11.68 -1.07 -16.26
C ASN A 28 11.82 -1.25 -14.74
N ILE A 29 11.43 -0.24 -13.95
CA ILE A 29 11.40 -0.35 -12.49
C ILE A 29 10.46 -1.46 -12.03
N GLN A 30 9.26 -1.59 -12.62
CA GLN A 30 8.34 -2.68 -12.28
C GLN A 30 8.95 -4.05 -12.53
N GLU A 31 9.61 -4.26 -13.67
CA GLU A 31 10.24 -5.54 -14.02
C GLU A 31 11.35 -5.91 -13.04
N LYS A 32 12.22 -4.94 -12.70
CA LYS A 32 13.26 -5.13 -11.67
C LYS A 32 12.67 -5.52 -10.33
N ILE A 33 11.63 -4.82 -9.87
CA ILE A 33 10.96 -5.13 -8.59
C ILE A 33 10.34 -6.52 -8.64
N LYS A 34 9.57 -6.85 -9.69
CA LYS A 34 8.92 -8.17 -9.85
C LYS A 34 9.92 -9.32 -9.74
N GLY A 35 11.12 -9.17 -10.29
CA GLY A 35 12.21 -10.14 -10.17
C GLY A 35 12.69 -10.39 -8.74
N THR A 36 12.52 -9.43 -7.83
CA THR A 36 12.96 -9.52 -6.42
C THR A 36 11.88 -10.02 -5.46
N LEU A 37 10.60 -9.93 -5.83
CA LEU A 37 9.46 -10.22 -4.95
C LEU A 37 9.50 -11.61 -4.30
N PRO A 38 9.81 -12.71 -5.02
CA PRO A 38 9.88 -14.03 -4.40
C PRO A 38 10.96 -14.11 -3.30
N GLY A 39 12.12 -13.53 -3.57
CA GLY A 39 13.26 -13.53 -2.65
C GLY A 39 12.98 -12.76 -1.37
N ILE A 40 12.49 -11.53 -1.49
CA ILE A 40 12.22 -10.69 -0.31
C ILE A 40 11.10 -11.27 0.56
N ARG A 41 10.07 -11.89 -0.03
CA ARG A 41 9.02 -12.57 0.72
C ARG A 41 9.57 -13.76 1.52
N ASN A 42 10.46 -14.54 0.92
CA ASN A 42 11.10 -15.66 1.62
C ASN A 42 11.98 -15.16 2.78
N VAL A 43 12.76 -14.11 2.56
CA VAL A 43 13.60 -13.48 3.60
C VAL A 43 12.75 -12.98 4.77
N VAL A 44 11.71 -12.19 4.50
CA VAL A 44 10.84 -11.63 5.55
C VAL A 44 10.12 -12.74 6.31
N SER A 45 9.54 -13.73 5.61
CA SER A 45 8.85 -14.85 6.26
C SER A 45 9.78 -15.66 7.16
N THR A 46 10.99 -15.96 6.68
CA THR A 46 11.98 -16.71 7.45
C THR A 46 12.46 -15.93 8.66
N ALA A 47 12.78 -14.65 8.49
CA ALA A 47 13.23 -13.80 9.58
C ALA A 47 12.19 -13.71 10.70
N VAL A 48 10.92 -13.46 10.36
CA VAL A 48 9.83 -13.41 11.35
C VAL A 48 9.67 -14.75 12.07
N LYS A 49 9.69 -15.89 11.35
CA LYS A 49 9.63 -17.22 11.97
C LYS A 49 10.78 -17.51 12.93
N LYS A 50 11.94 -16.88 12.71
CA LYS A 50 13.14 -17.03 13.54
C LYS A 50 13.27 -15.95 14.61
N GLY A 51 12.31 -15.04 14.73
CA GLY A 51 12.37 -13.93 15.69
C GLY A 51 13.44 -12.87 15.34
N ILE A 52 13.86 -12.79 14.08
CA ILE A 52 14.84 -11.81 13.60
C ILE A 52 14.10 -10.56 13.11
N SER A 53 14.49 -9.40 13.64
CA SER A 53 13.92 -8.12 13.22
C SER A 53 14.38 -7.73 11.82
N VAL A 54 13.42 -7.39 10.95
CA VAL A 54 13.63 -6.99 9.54
C VAL A 54 12.74 -5.80 9.17
N THR A 55 12.65 -4.80 10.06
CA THR A 55 11.69 -3.68 9.96
C THR A 55 11.66 -3.01 8.59
N ALA A 56 12.83 -2.68 8.00
CA ALA A 56 12.89 -2.02 6.71
C ALA A 56 12.34 -2.89 5.57
N PHE A 57 12.68 -4.19 5.54
CA PHE A 57 12.17 -5.12 4.54
C PHE A 57 10.69 -5.41 4.70
N ALA A 58 10.23 -5.61 5.93
CA ALA A 58 8.81 -5.79 6.23
C ALA A 58 7.99 -4.56 5.82
N SER A 59 8.45 -3.36 6.18
CA SER A 59 7.79 -2.11 5.80
C SER A 59 7.77 -1.92 4.28
N ALA A 60 8.88 -2.20 3.59
CA ALA A 60 8.96 -2.03 2.14
C ALA A 60 7.99 -2.95 1.40
N ILE A 61 7.91 -4.24 1.78
CA ILE A 61 6.99 -5.19 1.12
C ILE A 61 5.53 -4.89 1.45
N THR A 62 5.22 -4.49 2.69
CA THR A 62 3.86 -4.08 3.07
C THR A 62 3.43 -2.81 2.36
N TYR A 63 4.31 -1.82 2.22
CA TYR A 63 4.04 -0.61 1.43
C TYR A 63 3.79 -0.94 -0.05
N PHE A 64 4.66 -1.77 -0.64
CA PHE A 64 4.48 -2.22 -2.02
C PHE A 64 3.14 -2.95 -2.21
N ASP A 65 2.76 -3.82 -1.26
CA ASP A 65 1.51 -4.56 -1.30
C ASP A 65 0.29 -3.63 -1.12
N ALA A 66 0.39 -2.61 -0.26
CA ALA A 66 -0.65 -1.60 -0.11
C ALA A 66 -0.87 -0.78 -1.39
N LEU A 67 0.20 -0.35 -2.06
CA LEU A 67 0.10 0.44 -3.31
C LEU A 67 -0.66 -0.27 -4.43
N ARG A 68 -0.59 -1.60 -4.50
CA ARG A 68 -1.26 -2.42 -5.52
C ARG A 68 -2.61 -2.99 -5.07
N THR A 69 -3.05 -2.66 -3.85
CA THR A 69 -4.31 -3.14 -3.30
C THR A 69 -5.41 -2.14 -3.61
N GLU A 70 -6.23 -2.45 -4.61
CA GLU A 70 -7.37 -1.61 -5.01
C GLU A 70 -8.40 -1.46 -3.88
N LYS A 71 -8.69 -2.55 -3.16
CA LYS A 71 -9.65 -2.59 -2.05
C LYS A 71 -8.93 -2.90 -0.75
N SER A 72 -8.66 -1.86 0.01
CA SER A 72 -7.99 -1.94 1.32
C SER A 72 -8.99 -2.20 2.45
N PRO A 73 -8.60 -2.87 3.55
CA PRO A 73 -9.45 -3.06 4.74
C PRO A 73 -9.79 -1.75 5.50
N LEU A 74 -9.46 -0.58 4.95
CA LEU A 74 -9.83 0.72 5.52
C LEU A 74 -11.35 0.94 5.61
N ASN A 75 -12.16 0.16 4.89
CA ASN A 75 -13.61 0.14 5.05
C ASN A 75 -14.03 -0.19 6.49
N LEU A 76 -13.33 -1.11 7.17
CA LEU A 76 -13.60 -1.42 8.58
C LEU A 76 -13.23 -0.23 9.49
N THR A 77 -12.13 0.45 9.21
CA THR A 77 -11.75 1.67 9.94
C THR A 77 -12.79 2.77 9.76
N GLN A 78 -13.31 2.96 8.55
CA GLN A 78 -14.41 3.89 8.29
C GLN A 78 -15.68 3.51 9.07
N ALA A 79 -16.05 2.23 9.07
CA ALA A 79 -17.18 1.73 9.86
C ALA A 79 -16.99 2.00 11.37
N GLN A 80 -15.79 1.78 11.91
CA GLN A 80 -15.48 2.06 13.31
C GLN A 80 -15.57 3.57 13.63
N ARG A 81 -15.04 4.44 12.75
CA ARG A 81 -15.11 5.89 12.91
C ARG A 81 -16.56 6.39 12.90
N ASP A 82 -17.39 5.82 12.04
CA ASP A 82 -18.81 6.16 11.98
C ASP A 82 -19.58 5.64 13.21
N PHE A 83 -19.30 4.40 13.63
CA PHE A 83 -19.90 3.79 14.82
C PHE A 83 -19.65 4.59 16.10
N PHE A 84 -18.40 4.95 16.38
CA PHE A 84 -18.02 5.60 17.64
C PHE A 84 -18.12 7.13 17.61
N GLY A 85 -18.14 7.74 16.42
CA GLY A 85 -17.98 9.19 16.28
C GLY A 85 -18.88 9.87 15.26
N ALA A 86 -19.82 9.15 14.62
CA ALA A 86 -20.68 9.68 13.57
C ALA A 86 -19.91 10.41 12.44
N HIS A 87 -18.69 9.92 12.15
CA HIS A 87 -17.78 10.55 11.20
C HIS A 87 -18.15 10.36 9.73
N THR A 88 -19.24 9.65 9.42
CA THR A 88 -19.71 9.35 8.07
C THR A 88 -18.73 8.54 7.22
N PHE A 89 -19.19 8.01 6.09
CA PHE A 89 -18.39 7.29 5.10
C PHE A 89 -19.01 7.36 3.70
N GLU A 90 -18.22 7.03 2.68
CA GLU A 90 -18.68 6.89 1.30
C GLU A 90 -18.95 5.41 0.98
N ARG A 91 -19.81 5.16 -0.01
CA ARG A 91 -20.14 3.83 -0.49
C ARG A 91 -19.58 3.58 -1.88
N THR A 92 -19.41 2.30 -2.23
CA THR A 92 -18.89 1.89 -3.55
C THR A 92 -20.00 1.72 -4.60
N ASP A 93 -21.25 1.69 -4.18
CA ASP A 93 -22.43 1.45 -5.02
C ASP A 93 -23.28 2.71 -5.24
N GLU A 94 -23.05 3.76 -4.46
CA GLU A 94 -23.83 4.99 -4.48
C GLU A 94 -22.95 6.19 -4.12
N GLU A 95 -22.99 7.25 -4.94
CA GLU A 95 -22.31 8.51 -4.63
C GLU A 95 -23.00 9.22 -3.47
N GLY A 96 -22.21 9.72 -2.52
CA GLY A 96 -22.72 10.48 -1.38
C GLY A 96 -21.97 10.21 -0.08
N ILE A 97 -22.40 10.92 0.96
CA ILE A 97 -21.88 10.80 2.32
C ILE A 97 -22.96 10.17 3.19
N PHE A 98 -22.64 9.05 3.83
CA PHE A 98 -23.59 8.23 4.58
C PHE A 98 -23.21 8.17 6.06
N HIS A 99 -24.22 8.13 6.92
CA HIS A 99 -24.09 7.77 8.33
C HIS A 99 -25.01 6.58 8.61
N ALA A 100 -24.53 5.57 9.34
CA ALA A 100 -25.33 4.41 9.69
C ALA A 100 -25.78 4.45 11.16
N THR A 101 -27.02 4.02 11.41
CA THR A 101 -27.49 3.76 12.77
C THR A 101 -27.06 2.36 13.19
N TRP A 102 -25.91 2.28 13.87
CA TRP A 102 -25.30 0.99 14.21
C TRP A 102 -25.94 0.27 15.40
N ASN A 103 -26.47 1.02 16.37
CA ASN A 103 -27.23 0.50 17.49
C ASN A 103 -28.69 0.90 17.35
N PRO A 104 -29.52 0.12 16.64
CA PRO A 104 -30.95 0.35 16.66
C PRO A 104 -31.44 0.08 18.10
N ILE A 105 -31.95 1.11 18.77
CA ILE A 105 -32.76 0.91 19.97
C ILE A 105 -33.95 0.08 19.51
N LYS A 106 -34.04 -1.19 19.97
CA LYS A 106 -35.24 -1.99 19.79
C LYS A 106 -36.33 -1.37 20.68
N SER A 107 -37.27 -0.66 20.05
CA SER A 107 -38.55 -0.27 20.65
C SER A 107 -39.46 -1.48 20.81
#